data_AF-A0A7C4M5R0-F1
#
_entry.id   AF-A0A7C4M5R0-F1
#
_cell.length_a   1.000
_cell.length_b   1.000
_cell.length_c   1.000
_cell.angle_alpha   90.00
_cell.angle_beta   90.00
_cell.angle_gamma   90.00
#
_symmetry.space_group_name_H-M   'P 1'
#
loop_
_entity.id
_entity.type
_entity.pdbx_description
1 polymer ?
#
loop_
_entity_poly.entity_id
_entity_poly.type
_entity_poly.pdbx_seq_one_letter_code
_entity_poly.pdbx_strand_id
1 'polypeptide(L)'
;FLRVTLPLSMPGIMAGFLLVFIPSVGEFVIPELVGGPNNYMVGNIIYEIFMGARHWWIGSALSILFIAFILSLVIIYIRGVGERGLAI
;
A
#
# COMPACT_ATOMS: atom_id res chain seq x y z
N PHE A 1 7.49 -6.79 28.53
CA PHE A 1 7.20 -6.05 27.28
C PHE A 1 6.21 -6.80 26.38
N LEU A 2 6.54 -8.00 25.87
CA LEU A 2 5.69 -8.75 24.92
C LEU A 2 4.30 -9.17 25.45
N ARG A 3 4.12 -9.32 26.77
CA ARG A 3 2.88 -9.86 27.36
C ARG A 3 1.86 -8.81 27.79
N VAL A 4 2.27 -7.55 27.96
CA VAL A 4 1.43 -6.47 28.52
C VAL A 4 1.48 -5.25 27.64
N THR A 5 2.67 -4.70 27.39
CA THR A 5 2.86 -3.50 26.56
C THR A 5 2.49 -3.76 25.10
N LEU A 6 2.97 -4.87 24.52
CA LEU A 6 2.73 -5.18 23.11
C LEU A 6 1.22 -5.35 22.78
N PRO A 7 0.42 -6.11 23.54
CA PRO A 7 -1.02 -6.22 23.28
C PRO A 7 -1.77 -4.90 23.49
N LEU A 8 -1.43 -4.12 24.53
CA LEU A 8 -2.06 -2.82 24.80
C LEU A 8 -1.76 -1.79 23.70
N SER A 9 -0.58 -1.85 23.08
CA SER A 9 -0.20 -0.96 21.97
C SER A 9 -0.66 -1.48 20.59
N MET A 10 -1.17 -2.70 20.49
CA MET A 10 -1.59 -3.33 19.23
C MET A 10 -2.55 -2.50 18.38
N PRO A 11 -3.61 -1.85 18.91
CA PRO A 11 -4.47 -0.99 18.09
C PRO A 11 -3.70 0.22 17.50
N GLY A 12 -2.74 0.77 18.24
CA GLY A 12 -1.87 1.85 17.75
C GLY A 12 -0.91 1.37 16.66
N ILE A 13 -0.31 0.18 16.84
CA ILE A 13 0.55 -0.46 15.82
C ILE A 13 -0.24 -0.71 14.53
N MET A 14 -1.50 -1.12 14.65
CA MET A 14 -2.36 -1.39 13.49
C MET A 14 -2.70 -0.11 12.71
N ALA A 15 -3.01 0.98 13.42
CA ALA A 15 -3.21 2.29 12.81
C ALA A 15 -1.91 2.80 12.14
N GLY A 16 -0.78 2.69 12.83
CA GLY A 16 0.54 3.09 12.32
C GLY A 16 0.96 2.29 11.09
N PHE A 17 0.67 0.99 11.05
CA PHE A 17 0.94 0.14 9.90
C PHE A 17 0.21 0.64 8.65
N LEU A 18 -1.09 0.93 8.75
CA LEU A 18 -1.87 1.47 7.62
C LEU A 18 -1.37 2.86 7.18
N LEU A 19 -1.01 3.71 8.14
CA LEU A 19 -0.46 5.04 7.89
C LEU A 19 0.81 5.03 7.04
N VAL A 20 1.64 3.99 7.16
CA VAL A 20 2.88 3.85 6.38
C VAL A 20 2.66 3.00 5.13
N PHE A 21 1.88 1.92 5.23
CA PHE A 21 1.64 0.99 4.12
C PHE A 21 0.99 1.68 2.91
N ILE A 22 -0.07 2.45 3.14
CA ILE A 22 -0.83 3.11 2.06
C ILE A 22 0.07 4.04 1.23
N PRO A 23 0.79 5.03 1.81
CA PRO A 23 1.66 5.89 1.02
C PRO A 23 2.86 5.13 0.42
N SER A 24 3.44 4.16 1.12
CA SER A 24 4.61 3.42 0.63
C SER A 24 4.33 2.66 -0.68
N VAL A 25 3.10 2.19 -0.85
CA VAL A 25 2.70 1.44 -2.06
C VAL A 25 2.39 2.35 -3.25
N GLY A 26 1.92 3.58 -2.97
CA GLY A 26 1.62 4.57 -4.00
C GLY A 26 2.82 5.44 -4.40
N GLU A 27 3.92 5.33 -3.66
CA GLU A 27 5.13 6.13 -3.90
C GLU A 27 5.88 5.64 -5.14
N PHE A 28 6.10 6.54 -6.10
CA PHE A 28 6.89 6.26 -7.30
C PHE A 28 8.10 7.20 -7.44
N VAL A 29 8.05 8.40 -6.84
CA VAL A 29 9.10 9.42 -7.02
C VAL A 29 10.39 9.02 -6.31
N ILE A 30 10.32 8.65 -5.04
CA ILE A 30 11.50 8.19 -4.29
C ILE A 30 12.17 6.97 -4.95
N PRO A 31 11.46 5.88 -5.29
CA PRO A 31 12.09 4.73 -5.92
C PRO A 31 12.58 4.99 -7.34
N GLU A 32 12.01 5.93 -8.09
CA GLU A 32 12.56 6.37 -9.38
C GLU A 32 13.93 7.05 -9.21
N LEU A 33 14.10 7.87 -8.16
CA LEU A 33 15.36 8.58 -7.90
C LEU A 33 16.45 7.70 -7.29
N VAL A 34 16.08 6.74 -6.44
CA VAL A 34 17.02 5.94 -5.63
C VAL A 34 17.17 4.51 -6.14
N GLY A 35 16.23 4.00 -6.93
CA GLY A 35 16.19 2.61 -7.39
C GLY A 35 17.20 2.29 -8.50
N GLY A 36 17.63 3.26 -9.30
CA GLY A 36 18.47 3.00 -10.47
C GLY A 36 17.74 2.22 -11.60
N PRO A 37 18.38 2.02 -12.75
CA PRO A 37 17.70 1.68 -14.01
C PRO A 37 17.06 0.28 -14.08
N ASN A 38 17.31 -0.61 -13.10
CA ASN A 38 16.79 -1.98 -13.10
C ASN A 38 15.79 -2.27 -11.97
N ASN A 39 15.40 -1.26 -11.16
CA ASN A 39 14.43 -1.45 -10.08
C ASN A 39 13.06 -0.90 -10.49
N TYR A 40 12.23 -1.81 -11.00
CA TYR A 40 10.86 -1.50 -11.35
C TYR A 40 9.94 -1.67 -10.14
N MET A 41 9.35 -0.57 -9.69
CA MET A 41 8.20 -0.58 -8.78
C MET A 41 6.90 -0.41 -9.56
N VAL A 42 5.78 -0.89 -8.99
CA VAL A 42 4.46 -0.82 -9.64
C VAL A 42 4.10 0.62 -10.02
N GLY A 43 4.42 1.60 -9.15
CA GLY A 43 4.22 3.03 -9.43
C GLY A 43 5.00 3.51 -10.66
N ASN A 44 6.27 3.12 -10.81
CA ASN A 44 7.12 3.49 -11.95
C ASN A 44 6.56 2.91 -13.26
N ILE A 45 6.10 1.66 -13.24
CA ILE A 45 5.52 1.00 -14.41
C ILE A 45 4.25 1.74 -14.87
N ILE A 46 3.35 2.07 -13.94
CA ILE A 46 2.13 2.82 -14.26
C ILE A 46 2.49 4.18 -14.85
N TYR A 47 3.43 4.90 -14.24
CA TYR A 47 3.91 6.19 -14.73
C TYR A 47 4.48 6.10 -16.15
N GLU A 48 5.31 5.09 -16.43
CA GLU A 48 5.94 4.89 -17.73
C GLU A 48 4.90 4.56 -18.83
N ILE A 49 3.85 3.81 -18.50
CA ILE A 49 2.73 3.53 -19.43
C ILE A 49 1.97 4.81 -19.79
N PHE A 50 1.78 5.72 -18.82
CA PHE A 50 1.13 7.01 -19.05
C PHE A 50 2.00 8.00 -19.83
N MET A 51 3.27 8.14 -19.44
CA MET A 51 4.16 9.20 -19.92
C MET A 51 5.08 8.75 -21.05
N GLY A 52 5.70 7.57 -20.93
CA GLY A 52 6.62 7.03 -21.91
C GLY A 52 5.89 6.46 -23.12
N ALA A 53 4.98 5.52 -22.90
CA ALA A 53 4.22 4.87 -23.98
C ALA A 53 3.01 5.71 -24.46
N ARG A 54 2.58 6.72 -23.68
CA ARG A 54 1.37 7.54 -23.94
C ARG A 54 0.09 6.72 -24.16
N HIS A 55 0.03 5.52 -23.55
CA HIS A 55 -1.13 4.65 -23.61
C HIS A 55 -2.03 4.89 -22.39
N TRP A 56 -2.76 6.01 -22.43
CA TRP A 56 -3.55 6.49 -21.29
C TRP A 56 -4.68 5.52 -20.89
N TRP A 57 -5.19 4.72 -21.84
CA TRP A 57 -6.22 3.72 -21.60
C TRP A 57 -5.68 2.50 -20.82
N ILE A 58 -4.49 2.00 -21.17
CA ILE A 58 -3.82 0.92 -20.41
C ILE A 58 -3.45 1.44 -19.02
N GLY A 59 -2.84 2.63 -18.96
CA GLY A 59 -2.42 3.22 -17.69
C GLY A 59 -3.59 3.39 -16.72
N SER A 60 -4.75 3.85 -17.23
CA SER A 60 -5.96 3.99 -16.43
C SER A 60 -6.50 2.66 -15.94
N ALA A 61 -6.57 1.63 -16.81
CA ALA A 61 -7.03 0.30 -16.44
C ALA A 61 -6.13 -0.33 -15.35
N LEU A 62 -4.80 -0.23 -15.52
CA LEU A 62 -3.85 -0.75 -14.56
C LEU A 62 -3.91 -0.02 -13.21
N SER A 63 -4.09 1.30 -13.23
CA SER A 63 -4.26 2.11 -12.02
C SER A 63 -5.51 1.70 -11.23
N ILE A 64 -6.64 1.51 -11.91
CA ILE A 64 -7.89 1.08 -11.27
C ILE A 64 -7.73 -0.31 -10.66
N LEU A 65 -7.12 -1.25 -11.39
CA LEU A 65 -6.84 -2.59 -10.88
C LEU A 65 -5.93 -2.56 -9.64
N PHE A 66 -4.91 -1.71 -9.67
CA PHE A 66 -3.99 -1.55 -8.54
C PHE A 66 -4.70 -0.95 -7.33
N ILE A 67 -5.50 0.09 -7.50
CA ILE A 67 -6.33 0.67 -6.44
C ILE A 67 -7.28 -0.39 -5.85
N ALA A 68 -7.97 -1.16 -6.70
CA ALA A 68 -8.87 -2.21 -6.25
C ALA A 68 -8.14 -3.29 -5.43
N PHE A 69 -6.94 -3.69 -5.87
CA PHE A 69 -6.09 -4.62 -5.14
C PHE A 69 -5.70 -4.08 -3.76
N ILE A 70 -5.22 -2.83 -3.67
CA ILE A 70 -4.86 -2.23 -2.38
C ILE A 70 -6.05 -2.06 -1.45
N LEU A 71 -7.19 -1.61 -1.98
CA LEU A 71 -8.43 -1.53 -1.21
C LEU A 71 -8.86 -2.89 -0.67
N SER A 72 -8.75 -3.95 -1.48
CA SER A 72 -9.07 -5.31 -1.03
C SER A 72 -8.19 -5.74 0.16
N LEU A 73 -6.88 -5.46 0.10
CA LEU A 73 -5.95 -5.78 1.18
C LEU A 73 -6.27 -4.98 2.46
N VAL A 74 -6.55 -3.68 2.31
CA VAL A 74 -6.94 -2.81 3.42
C VAL A 74 -8.24 -3.28 4.06
N ILE A 75 -9.25 -3.66 3.27
CA ILE A 75 -10.53 -4.19 3.78
C ILE A 75 -10.29 -5.50 4.55
N ILE A 76 -9.53 -6.45 3.99
CA ILE A 76 -9.20 -7.71 4.66
C ILE A 76 -8.48 -7.45 5.99
N TYR A 77 -7.50 -6.54 5.97
CA TYR A 77 -6.76 -6.12 7.16
C TYR A 77 -7.69 -5.55 8.23
N ILE A 78 -8.51 -4.55 7.88
CA ILE A 78 -9.43 -3.90 8.82
C ILE A 78 -10.45 -4.89 9.38
N ARG A 79 -10.97 -5.83 8.56
CA ARG A 79 -11.90 -6.86 9.04
C ARG A 79 -11.23 -7.80 10.04
N GLY A 80 -10.02 -8.28 9.76
CA GLY A 80 -9.26 -9.13 10.68
C GLY A 80 -8.81 -8.42 11.97
N VAL A 81 -8.69 -7.09 11.94
CA VAL A 81 -8.45 -6.25 13.13
C VAL A 81 -9.74 -6.00 13.92
N GLY A 82 -10.84 -5.67 13.23
CA GLY A 82 -12.14 -5.36 13.83
C GLY A 82 -12.72 -6.50 14.67
N GLU A 83 -12.51 -7.74 14.24
CA GLU A 83 -12.92 -8.94 15.01
C GLU A 83 -12.16 -9.08 16.35
N ARG A 84 -10.93 -8.56 16.45
CA ARG A 84 -10.14 -8.59 17.69
C ARG A 84 -10.46 -7.44 18.63
N GLY A 85 -10.96 -6.32 18.11
CA GLY A 85 -11.39 -5.16 18.91
C GLY A 85 -12.75 -5.34 19.61
N LEU A 86 -13.57 -6.30 19.16
CA LEU A 86 -14.87 -6.65 19.76
C LEU A 86 -14.80 -7.83 20.75
N ALA A 87 -13.67 -8.54 20.80
CA ALA A 87 -13.46 -9.70 21.66
C ALA A 87 -12.71 -9.39 22.97
N ILE A 88 -12.41 -8.11 23.21
CA ILE A 88 -11.90 -7.52 24.46
C ILE A 88 -12.99 -6.66 25.09
#